data_AF-A0A9D8SQ61-F1
#
_entry.id   AF-A0A9D8SQ61-F1
#
_cell.length_a   1.000
_cell.length_b   1.000
_cell.length_c   1.000
_cell.angle_alpha   90.00
_cell.angle_beta   90.00
_cell.angle_gamma   90.00
#
_symmetry.space_group_name_H-M   'P 1'
#
loop_
_entity.id
_entity.type
_entity.pdbx_description
1 polymer ?
#
loop_
_entity_poly.entity_id
_entity_poly.type
_entity_poly.pdbx_seq_one_letter_code
_entity_poly.pdbx_strand_id
1 'polypeptide(L)'
;MKRELKKAKRAVWLYRYFGQDIPLEYLEYVIKCQCCSKDFLEKFVLDYHLPQAFEMMFLEEYVKKDENLVAAYIKKFGCCKNVGHHMLIALSGSLFLYDVLNQTVPLDKDAQLAFFKGIHDKNERLKFVAKYRQSFYPCTVDYLLQMQNCDLFTAYVPAITFGNGLPPHQEQIIIRSKNLALFEILVSHCEVSNNTLESLITDDNIDYLQVYFVHHYIPSFIQRHLAKHGDKKLLALYVDKHPLSDEALFLLVNKGYKDILKLHYLNYGISERVLAYQANLTRFKSYIGIDETN
;
A
#
# COMPACT_ATOMS: atom_id res chain seq x y z
N MET A 1 -8.51 45.89 24.32
CA MET A 1 -8.77 44.53 24.87
C MET A 1 -9.97 44.47 25.83
N LYS A 2 -9.95 45.11 27.02
CA LYS A 2 -11.07 44.99 28.00
C LYS A 2 -12.44 45.51 27.52
N ARG A 3 -12.50 46.50 26.62
CA ARG A 3 -13.76 47.05 26.10
C ARG A 3 -14.43 46.10 25.10
N GLU A 4 -13.67 45.50 24.21
CA GLU A 4 -14.17 44.55 23.19
C GLU A 4 -14.68 43.27 23.85
N LEU A 5 -13.97 42.72 24.84
CA LEU A 5 -14.44 41.55 25.58
C LEU A 5 -15.79 41.79 26.29
N LYS A 6 -16.03 43.01 26.81
CA LYS A 6 -17.32 43.38 27.39
C LYS A 6 -18.44 43.40 26.35
N LYS A 7 -18.17 43.90 25.14
CA LYS A 7 -19.13 43.88 24.03
C LYS A 7 -19.44 42.45 23.59
N ALA A 8 -18.41 41.60 23.44
CA ALA A 8 -18.57 40.19 23.11
C ALA A 8 -19.42 39.44 24.15
N LYS A 9 -19.18 39.66 25.45
CA LYS A 9 -20.02 39.09 26.53
C LYS A 9 -21.48 39.55 26.44
N ARG A 10 -21.71 40.81 26.10
CA ARG A 10 -23.07 41.34 25.88
C ARG A 10 -23.74 40.70 24.66
N ALA A 11 -23.01 40.50 23.57
CA ALA A 11 -23.52 39.82 22.38
C ALA A 11 -23.93 38.36 22.68
N VAL A 12 -23.10 37.61 23.41
CA VAL A 12 -23.44 36.25 23.88
C VAL A 12 -24.71 36.23 24.74
N TRP A 13 -24.85 37.19 25.65
CA TRP A 13 -26.06 37.33 26.47
C TRP A 13 -27.29 37.63 25.62
N LEU A 14 -27.18 38.53 24.63
CA LEU A 14 -28.26 38.86 23.72
C LEU A 14 -28.69 37.67 22.85
N TYR A 15 -27.73 36.91 22.33
CA TYR A 15 -27.99 35.67 21.60
C TYR A 15 -28.76 34.66 22.48
N ARG A 16 -28.26 34.42 23.70
CA ARG A 16 -28.82 33.40 24.60
C ARG A 16 -30.27 33.66 25.01
N TYR A 17 -30.64 34.91 25.26
CA TYR A 17 -31.96 35.26 25.81
C TYR A 17 -32.94 35.80 24.77
N PHE A 18 -32.44 36.34 23.66
CA PHE A 18 -33.27 37.01 22.66
C PHE A 18 -33.06 36.49 21.23
N GLY A 19 -32.18 35.49 21.02
CA GLY A 19 -31.90 34.94 19.70
C GLY A 19 -31.24 35.94 18.74
N GLN A 20 -30.65 37.02 19.24
CA GLN A 20 -29.96 37.99 18.40
C GLN A 20 -28.61 37.45 17.93
N ASP A 21 -28.37 37.49 16.62
CA ASP A 21 -27.12 37.01 16.02
C ASP A 21 -25.88 37.66 16.65
N ILE A 22 -24.81 36.86 16.80
CA ILE A 22 -23.53 37.34 17.28
C ILE A 22 -22.77 37.98 16.11
N PRO A 23 -22.38 39.27 16.20
CA PRO A 23 -21.55 39.91 15.17
C PRO A 23 -20.24 39.15 14.91
N LEU A 24 -19.83 39.08 13.63
CA LEU A 24 -18.64 38.33 13.17
C LEU A 24 -17.37 38.67 13.95
N GLU A 25 -17.17 39.97 14.24
CA GLU A 25 -16.04 40.49 15.00
C GLU A 25 -15.91 39.92 16.43
N TYR A 26 -16.96 39.29 16.97
CA TYR A 26 -16.96 38.66 18.29
C TYR A 26 -16.85 37.14 18.26
N LEU A 27 -16.97 36.49 17.09
CA LEU A 27 -16.96 35.02 16.98
C LEU A 27 -15.64 34.40 17.45
N GLU A 28 -14.50 35.06 17.23
CA GLU A 28 -13.21 34.61 17.75
C GLU A 28 -13.21 34.48 19.29
N TYR A 29 -13.81 35.45 19.99
CA TYR A 29 -13.90 35.42 21.45
C TYR A 29 -14.83 34.30 21.95
N VAL A 30 -15.85 33.95 21.14
CA VAL A 30 -16.77 32.84 21.42
C VAL A 30 -16.02 31.51 21.25
N ILE A 31 -15.37 31.30 20.11
CA ILE A 31 -14.61 30.08 19.79
C ILE A 31 -13.52 29.83 20.83
N LYS A 32 -12.76 30.86 21.21
CA LYS A 32 -11.71 30.74 22.24
C LYS A 32 -12.25 30.67 23.68
N CYS A 33 -13.57 30.55 23.87
CA CYS A 33 -14.26 30.56 25.17
C CYS A 33 -13.84 31.73 26.09
N GLN A 34 -13.51 32.89 25.53
CA GLN A 34 -13.09 34.06 26.32
C GLN A 34 -14.29 34.84 26.87
N CYS A 35 -15.43 34.79 26.17
CA CYS A 35 -16.65 35.51 26.53
C CYS A 35 -17.84 34.61 26.89
N CYS A 36 -17.69 33.27 26.83
CA CYS A 36 -18.76 32.31 27.09
C CYS A 36 -18.24 31.05 27.80
N SER A 37 -19.14 30.19 28.30
CA SER A 37 -18.80 28.87 28.82
C SER A 37 -18.62 27.85 27.70
N LYS A 38 -17.95 26.72 27.99
CA LYS A 38 -17.82 25.60 27.05
C LYS A 38 -19.19 25.07 26.62
N ASP A 39 -20.12 24.86 27.55
CA ASP A 39 -21.48 24.40 27.25
C ASP A 39 -22.23 25.34 26.30
N PHE A 40 -21.99 26.66 26.42
CA PHE A 40 -22.56 27.62 25.49
C PHE A 40 -21.95 27.44 24.10
N LEU A 41 -20.61 27.33 24.00
CA LEU A 41 -19.93 27.12 22.73
C LEU A 41 -20.42 25.84 22.06
N GLU A 42 -20.48 24.72 22.79
CA GLU A 42 -20.92 23.42 22.27
C GLU A 42 -22.31 23.52 21.64
N LYS A 43 -23.25 24.18 22.33
CA LYS A 43 -24.59 24.39 21.80
C LYS A 43 -24.60 25.37 20.62
N PHE A 44 -23.85 26.46 20.73
CA PHE A 44 -23.75 27.48 19.70
C PHE A 44 -23.22 26.93 18.38
N VAL A 45 -22.08 26.24 18.38
CA VAL A 45 -21.48 25.70 17.13
C VAL A 45 -22.34 24.59 16.53
N LEU A 46 -23.13 23.88 17.34
CA LEU A 46 -24.08 22.92 16.81
C LEU A 46 -25.33 23.59 16.24
N ASP A 47 -25.75 24.76 16.71
CA ASP A 47 -26.95 25.44 16.20
C ASP A 47 -26.64 26.45 15.08
N TYR A 48 -25.38 26.88 14.94
CA TYR A 48 -24.93 27.91 14.02
C TYR A 48 -23.79 27.43 13.11
N HIS A 49 -24.02 27.47 11.80
CA HIS A 49 -22.99 27.16 10.79
C HIS A 49 -21.98 28.32 10.72
N LEU A 50 -20.74 28.05 11.13
CA LEU A 50 -19.69 29.07 11.17
C LEU A 50 -19.27 29.47 9.75
N PRO A 51 -19.01 30.77 9.50
CA PRO A 51 -18.33 31.19 8.28
C PRO A 51 -16.94 30.53 8.18
N GLN A 52 -16.47 30.25 6.97
CA GLN A 52 -15.27 29.46 6.70
C GLN A 52 -14.01 29.86 7.52
N ALA A 53 -13.76 31.16 7.70
CA ALA A 53 -12.61 31.63 8.48
C ALA A 53 -12.71 31.24 9.97
N PHE A 54 -13.92 31.25 10.53
CA PHE A 54 -14.20 30.86 11.91
C PHE A 54 -14.37 29.35 12.06
N GLU A 55 -14.88 28.67 11.04
CA GLU A 55 -14.87 27.20 10.96
C GLU A 55 -13.44 26.68 11.08
N MET A 56 -12.50 27.20 10.28
CA MET A 56 -11.08 26.80 10.37
C MET A 56 -10.51 27.04 11.78
N MET A 57 -10.75 28.23 12.35
CA MET A 57 -10.28 28.57 13.70
C MET A 57 -10.85 27.64 14.76
N PHE A 58 -12.15 27.34 14.69
CA PHE A 58 -12.80 26.41 15.62
C PHE A 58 -12.18 25.02 15.52
N LEU A 59 -11.99 24.51 14.31
CA LEU A 59 -11.44 23.18 14.11
C LEU A 59 -9.99 23.11 14.60
N GLU A 60 -9.13 24.08 14.28
CA GLU A 60 -7.75 24.12 14.79
C GLU A 60 -7.68 24.15 16.32
N GLU A 61 -8.57 24.92 16.95
CA GLU A 61 -8.60 25.09 18.40
C GLU A 61 -9.07 23.81 19.13
N TYR A 62 -10.08 23.11 18.57
CA TYR A 62 -10.75 22.00 19.25
C TYR A 62 -10.38 20.61 18.75
N VAL A 63 -9.73 20.48 17.59
CA VAL A 63 -9.39 19.16 17.00
C VAL A 63 -8.59 18.26 17.94
N LYS A 64 -7.74 18.81 18.81
CA LYS A 64 -6.99 18.04 19.82
C LYS A 64 -7.61 18.11 21.22
N LYS A 65 -8.50 19.05 21.47
CA LYS A 65 -9.09 19.29 22.81
C LYS A 65 -10.39 18.55 23.00
N ASP A 66 -11.19 18.43 21.95
CA ASP A 66 -12.50 17.79 21.96
C ASP A 66 -12.87 17.26 20.57
N GLU A 67 -12.38 16.06 20.26
CA GLU A 67 -12.66 15.39 18.98
C GLU A 67 -14.16 15.12 18.78
N ASN A 68 -14.91 14.89 19.85
CA ASN A 68 -16.34 14.59 19.76
C ASN A 68 -17.15 15.80 19.33
N LEU A 69 -16.83 16.98 19.88
CA LEU A 69 -17.48 18.22 19.49
C LEU A 69 -17.20 18.56 18.01
N VAL A 70 -15.95 18.39 17.58
CA VAL A 70 -15.56 18.57 16.18
C VAL A 70 -16.29 17.59 15.26
N ALA A 71 -16.36 16.30 15.63
CA ALA A 71 -17.08 15.30 14.88
C ALA A 71 -18.59 15.60 14.78
N ALA A 72 -19.21 16.06 15.87
CA ALA A 72 -20.62 16.43 15.90
C ALA A 72 -20.91 17.62 14.97
N TYR A 73 -20.04 18.63 14.97
CA TYR A 73 -20.13 19.76 14.06
C TYR A 73 -20.06 19.32 12.58
N ILE A 74 -19.03 18.55 12.21
CA ILE A 74 -18.82 18.08 10.84
C ILE A 74 -19.97 17.19 10.37
N LYS A 75 -20.50 16.31 11.22
CA LYS A 75 -21.67 15.49 10.87
C LYS A 75 -22.92 16.31 10.59
N LYS A 76 -23.09 17.46 11.27
CA LYS A 76 -24.29 18.30 11.13
C LYS A 76 -24.20 19.24 9.92
N PHE A 77 -23.06 19.88 9.71
CA PHE A 77 -22.91 20.92 8.68
C PHE A 77 -22.06 20.51 7.48
N GLY A 78 -21.38 19.37 7.57
CA GLY A 78 -20.26 19.05 6.68
C GLY A 78 -19.04 19.92 7.01
N CYS A 79 -18.05 19.87 6.13
CA CYS A 79 -16.99 20.88 6.08
C CYS A 79 -16.56 21.07 4.63
N CYS A 80 -16.10 22.26 4.27
CA CYS A 80 -15.59 22.47 2.91
C CYS A 80 -14.27 21.69 2.70
N LYS A 81 -13.98 21.32 1.44
CA LYS A 81 -12.81 20.50 1.09
C LYS A 81 -11.49 21.05 1.64
N ASN A 82 -11.29 22.37 1.55
CA ASN A 82 -10.08 23.03 2.02
C ASN A 82 -9.90 22.90 3.55
N VAL A 83 -11.00 23.04 4.29
CA VAL A 83 -11.01 22.88 5.75
C VAL A 83 -10.73 21.43 6.12
N GLY A 84 -11.37 20.46 5.46
CA GLY A 84 -11.09 19.04 5.66
C GLY A 84 -9.63 18.66 5.41
N HIS A 85 -9.00 19.21 4.37
CA HIS A 85 -7.57 18.99 4.10
C HIS A 85 -6.67 19.56 5.20
N HIS A 86 -6.91 20.81 5.61
CA HIS A 86 -6.16 21.45 6.69
C HIS A 86 -6.29 20.67 8.00
N MET A 87 -7.50 20.21 8.31
CA MET A 87 -7.75 19.35 9.45
C MET A 87 -6.93 18.07 9.39
N LEU A 88 -6.91 17.35 8.26
CA LEU A 88 -6.17 16.09 8.14
C LEU A 88 -4.66 16.26 8.38
N ILE A 89 -4.11 17.42 8.00
CA ILE A 89 -2.71 17.77 8.32
C ILE A 89 -2.55 18.03 9.83
N ALA A 90 -3.49 18.75 10.46
CA ALA A 90 -3.46 19.07 11.89
C ALA A 90 -3.78 17.89 12.82
N LEU A 91 -4.51 16.89 12.31
CA LEU A 91 -5.07 15.75 13.03
C LEU A 91 -4.05 14.71 13.48
N SER A 92 -2.86 14.70 12.86
CA SER A 92 -1.73 13.79 13.13
C SER A 92 -2.10 12.45 13.79
N GLY A 93 -3.02 11.68 13.19
CA GLY A 93 -3.32 10.30 13.61
C GLY A 93 -4.69 9.97 14.21
N SER A 94 -5.64 10.91 14.42
CA SER A 94 -6.98 10.52 14.88
C SER A 94 -7.78 9.80 13.78
N LEU A 95 -7.86 8.47 13.88
CA LEU A 95 -8.67 7.64 12.98
C LEU A 95 -10.17 7.94 13.07
N PHE A 96 -10.65 8.31 14.27
CA PHE A 96 -12.05 8.64 14.50
C PHE A 96 -12.48 9.86 13.66
N LEU A 97 -11.68 10.92 13.66
CA LEU A 97 -11.97 12.10 12.86
C LEU A 97 -11.73 11.87 11.36
N TYR A 98 -10.78 11.01 10.99
CA TYR A 98 -10.64 10.55 9.61
C TYR A 98 -11.92 9.87 9.11
N ASP A 99 -12.50 8.95 9.90
CA ASP A 99 -13.76 8.29 9.55
C ASP A 99 -14.90 9.27 9.31
N VAL A 100 -15.05 10.25 10.21
CA VAL A 100 -16.08 11.28 10.09
C VAL A 100 -15.89 12.07 8.80
N LEU A 101 -14.67 12.55 8.56
CA LEU A 101 -14.35 13.34 7.37
C LEU A 101 -14.54 12.55 6.08
N ASN A 102 -14.10 11.29 6.03
CA ASN A 102 -14.20 10.46 4.83
C ASN A 102 -15.65 10.12 4.45
N GLN A 103 -16.58 10.16 5.41
CA GLN A 103 -18.02 10.00 5.14
C GLN A 103 -18.68 11.28 4.64
N THR A 104 -18.20 12.44 5.09
CA THR A 104 -18.83 13.73 4.79
C THR A 104 -18.19 14.48 3.62
N VAL A 105 -16.91 14.22 3.34
CA VAL A 105 -16.12 14.93 2.34
C VAL A 105 -15.36 13.91 1.50
N PRO A 106 -15.42 13.99 0.15
CA PRO A 106 -14.56 13.20 -0.71
C PRO A 106 -13.11 13.64 -0.52
N LEU A 107 -12.34 12.84 0.22
CA LEU A 107 -10.91 13.05 0.43
C LEU A 107 -10.17 12.71 -0.86
N ASP A 108 -9.33 13.63 -1.34
CA ASP A 108 -8.48 13.33 -2.48
C ASP A 108 -7.16 12.68 -2.09
N LYS A 109 -6.36 12.34 -3.11
CA LYS A 109 -5.09 11.64 -2.97
C LYS A 109 -4.09 12.38 -2.09
N ASP A 110 -4.07 13.71 -2.12
CA ASP A 110 -3.10 14.51 -1.38
C ASP A 110 -3.47 14.55 0.10
N ALA A 111 -4.76 14.65 0.40
CA ALA A 111 -5.29 14.58 1.76
C ALA A 111 -5.08 13.20 2.41
N GLN A 112 -5.35 12.11 1.71
CA GLN A 112 -5.11 10.75 2.23
C GLN A 112 -3.63 10.53 2.52
N LEU A 113 -2.74 10.94 1.60
CA LEU A 113 -1.30 10.82 1.78
C LEU A 113 -0.79 11.66 2.95
N ALA A 114 -1.25 12.91 3.08
CA ALA A 114 -0.88 13.79 4.18
C ALA A 114 -1.30 13.23 5.54
N PHE A 115 -2.54 12.71 5.64
CA PHE A 115 -3.01 12.06 6.85
C PHE A 115 -2.15 10.85 7.21
N PHE A 116 -1.90 9.95 6.25
CA PHE A 116 -1.10 8.73 6.46
C PHE A 116 0.33 9.05 6.94
N LYS A 117 0.95 10.09 6.36
CA LYS A 117 2.25 10.63 6.81
C LYS A 117 2.20 11.14 8.25
N GLY A 118 1.10 11.79 8.63
CA GLY A 118 0.89 12.36 9.97
C GLY A 118 0.61 11.33 11.07
N ILE A 119 0.30 10.07 10.76
CA ILE A 119 0.07 9.03 11.79
C ILE A 119 1.40 8.56 12.37
N HIS A 120 1.86 9.15 13.48
CA HIS A 120 3.16 8.78 14.07
C HIS A 120 3.14 7.47 14.86
N ASP A 121 2.01 7.12 15.47
CA ASP A 121 1.88 5.88 16.22
C ASP A 121 1.83 4.66 15.29
N LYS A 122 2.67 3.65 15.59
CA LYS A 122 2.79 2.43 14.77
C LYS A 122 1.46 1.65 14.72
N ASN A 123 0.77 1.53 15.84
CA ASN A 123 -0.45 0.73 15.94
C ASN A 123 -1.63 1.41 15.23
N GLU A 124 -1.77 2.72 15.38
CA GLU A 124 -2.76 3.51 14.64
C GLU A 124 -2.49 3.46 13.13
N ARG A 125 -1.23 3.51 12.71
CA ARG A 125 -0.88 3.38 11.29
C ARG A 125 -1.22 1.98 10.75
N LEU A 126 -0.97 0.91 11.51
CA LEU A 126 -1.38 -0.44 11.16
C LEU A 126 -2.91 -0.58 11.06
N LYS A 127 -3.65 -0.04 12.03
CA LYS A 127 -5.13 -0.01 11.99
C LYS A 127 -5.64 0.73 10.76
N PHE A 128 -5.02 1.85 10.42
CA PHE A 128 -5.35 2.61 9.20
C PHE A 128 -5.17 1.77 7.94
N VAL A 129 -4.01 1.14 7.77
CA VAL A 129 -3.75 0.28 6.60
C VAL A 129 -4.74 -0.86 6.56
N ALA A 130 -4.94 -1.59 7.66
CA ALA A 130 -5.87 -2.73 7.70
C ALA A 130 -7.29 -2.32 7.31
N LYS A 131 -7.73 -1.13 7.72
CA LYS A 131 -9.09 -0.61 7.48
C LYS A 131 -9.30 -0.05 6.07
N TYR A 132 -8.33 0.70 5.54
CA TYR A 132 -8.52 1.48 4.30
C TYR A 132 -7.68 1.00 3.10
N ARG A 133 -6.92 -0.10 3.23
CA ARG A 133 -6.07 -0.65 2.16
C ARG A 133 -6.74 -0.80 0.78
N GLN A 134 -8.05 -1.05 0.74
CA GLN A 134 -8.83 -1.17 -0.51
C GLN A 134 -9.13 0.18 -1.19
N SER A 135 -8.94 1.28 -0.47
CA SER A 135 -9.25 2.64 -0.92
C SER A 135 -7.99 3.51 -1.00
N PHE A 136 -6.81 2.89 -0.97
CA PHE A 136 -5.56 3.62 -1.09
C PHE A 136 -5.36 4.14 -2.51
N TYR A 137 -5.05 5.42 -2.61
CA TYR A 137 -4.55 6.00 -3.85
C TYR A 137 -3.14 5.47 -4.15
N PRO A 138 -2.73 5.37 -5.42
CA PRO A 138 -1.39 4.87 -5.80
C PRO A 138 -0.24 5.59 -5.08
N CYS A 139 -0.32 6.91 -4.88
CA CYS A 139 0.71 7.66 -4.16
C CYS A 139 0.83 7.28 -2.67
N THR A 140 -0.27 6.86 -2.03
CA THR A 140 -0.27 6.34 -0.66
C THR A 140 0.43 4.99 -0.60
N VAL A 141 0.20 4.14 -1.60
CA VAL A 141 0.86 2.84 -1.73
C VAL A 141 2.36 3.03 -1.98
N ASP A 142 2.74 3.92 -2.90
CA ASP A 142 4.15 4.23 -3.18
C ASP A 142 4.88 4.67 -1.90
N TYR A 143 4.26 5.55 -1.12
CA TYR A 143 4.83 5.99 0.16
C TYR A 143 4.92 4.85 1.17
N LEU A 144 3.90 3.99 1.28
CA LEU A 144 3.93 2.80 2.13
C LEU A 144 5.10 1.87 1.77
N LEU A 145 5.34 1.63 0.48
CA LEU A 145 6.45 0.82 0.00
C LEU A 145 7.82 1.47 0.27
N GLN A 146 7.92 2.78 0.08
CA GLN A 146 9.14 3.56 0.37
C GLN A 146 9.54 3.53 1.85
N MET A 147 8.58 3.31 2.76
CA MET A 147 8.87 3.14 4.18
C MET A 147 9.59 1.82 4.49
N GLN A 148 9.60 0.86 3.57
CA GLN A 148 10.25 -0.45 3.71
C GLN A 148 9.86 -1.21 4.99
N ASN A 149 8.66 -0.97 5.48
CA ASN A 149 8.15 -1.55 6.71
C ASN A 149 7.34 -2.81 6.39
N CYS A 150 7.91 -3.97 6.74
CA CYS A 150 7.31 -5.27 6.45
C CYS A 150 5.93 -5.42 7.12
N ASP A 151 5.76 -5.01 8.39
CA ASP A 151 4.47 -5.13 9.10
C ASP A 151 3.35 -4.35 8.39
N LEU A 152 3.64 -3.12 7.95
CA LEU A 152 2.68 -2.29 7.22
C LEU A 152 2.34 -2.91 5.86
N PHE A 153 3.35 -3.44 5.16
CA PHE A 153 3.12 -4.08 3.87
C PHE A 153 2.37 -5.40 3.99
N THR A 154 2.64 -6.21 5.02
CA THR A 154 1.85 -7.40 5.35
C THR A 154 0.40 -7.05 5.64
N ALA A 155 0.12 -5.92 6.29
CA ALA A 155 -1.26 -5.47 6.50
C ALA A 155 -1.94 -5.01 5.19
N TYR A 156 -1.17 -4.43 4.27
CA TYR A 156 -1.65 -3.92 2.98
C TYR A 156 -1.85 -5.01 1.93
N VAL A 157 -0.92 -5.96 1.81
CA VAL A 157 -0.83 -6.94 0.70
C VAL A 157 -2.15 -7.70 0.42
N PRO A 158 -3.02 -8.04 1.39
CA PRO A 158 -4.30 -8.70 1.09
C PRO A 158 -5.30 -7.81 0.33
N ALA A 159 -5.02 -6.51 0.17
CA ALA A 159 -5.81 -5.64 -0.69
C ALA A 159 -5.45 -5.74 -2.17
N ILE A 160 -4.29 -6.31 -2.49
CA ILE A 160 -3.94 -6.61 -3.86
C ILE A 160 -4.92 -7.69 -4.34
N THR A 161 -5.85 -7.31 -5.21
CA THR A 161 -6.85 -8.25 -5.74
C THR A 161 -6.15 -9.39 -6.46
N PHE A 162 -6.54 -10.63 -6.16
CA PHE A 162 -6.10 -11.83 -6.87
C PHE A 162 -6.21 -11.61 -8.38
N GLY A 163 -5.06 -11.62 -9.07
CA GLY A 163 -4.96 -11.48 -10.53
C GLY A 163 -4.41 -10.14 -11.05
N ASN A 164 -4.27 -9.09 -10.24
CA ASN A 164 -3.76 -7.78 -10.72
C ASN A 164 -2.40 -7.35 -10.17
N GLY A 165 -1.81 -8.09 -9.22
CA GLY A 165 -0.47 -7.83 -8.68
C GLY A 165 -0.25 -6.38 -8.22
N LEU A 166 1.00 -6.01 -7.97
CA LEU A 166 1.36 -4.59 -7.93
C LEU A 166 1.58 -4.10 -9.37
N PRO A 167 1.23 -2.85 -9.69
CA PRO A 167 1.70 -2.19 -10.89
C PRO A 167 3.25 -2.27 -11.01
N PRO A 168 3.82 -2.42 -12.23
CA PRO A 168 5.27 -2.60 -12.39
C PRO A 168 6.13 -1.52 -11.72
N HIS A 169 5.68 -0.26 -11.69
CA HIS A 169 6.42 0.81 -11.02
C HIS A 169 6.53 0.61 -9.50
N GLN A 170 5.53 -0.01 -8.86
CA GLN A 170 5.53 -0.33 -7.42
C GLN A 170 6.40 -1.54 -7.11
N GLU A 171 6.40 -2.55 -7.98
CA GLU A 171 7.34 -3.67 -7.90
C GLU A 171 8.79 -3.17 -7.92
N GLN A 172 9.08 -2.18 -8.77
CA GLN A 172 10.40 -1.57 -8.87
C GLN A 172 10.79 -0.78 -7.60
N ILE A 173 9.84 -0.21 -6.85
CA ILE A 173 10.15 0.39 -5.55
C ILE A 173 10.68 -0.68 -4.59
N ILE A 174 10.06 -1.85 -4.55
CA ILE A 174 10.48 -2.97 -3.70
C ILE A 174 11.86 -3.49 -4.13
N ILE A 175 12.09 -3.72 -5.42
CA ILE A 175 13.36 -4.26 -5.90
C ILE A 175 14.51 -3.27 -5.67
N ARG A 176 14.30 -1.98 -5.98
CA ARG A 176 15.33 -0.94 -5.76
C ARG A 176 15.64 -0.70 -4.29
N SER A 177 14.69 -1.00 -3.40
CA SER A 177 14.90 -0.90 -1.95
C SER A 177 15.92 -1.91 -1.42
N LYS A 178 16.22 -2.98 -2.18
CA LYS A 178 17.05 -4.12 -1.75
C LYS A 178 16.51 -4.84 -0.50
N ASN A 179 15.23 -4.65 -0.19
CA ASN A 179 14.56 -5.31 0.92
C ASN A 179 13.94 -6.63 0.46
N LEU A 180 14.70 -7.72 0.63
CA LEU A 180 14.28 -9.05 0.19
C LEU A 180 13.05 -9.56 0.95
N ALA A 181 12.91 -9.23 2.24
CA ALA A 181 11.75 -9.62 3.04
C ALA A 181 10.46 -8.99 2.53
N LEU A 182 10.53 -7.72 2.10
CA LEU A 182 9.39 -7.04 1.48
C LEU A 182 8.98 -7.70 0.15
N PHE A 183 9.96 -8.16 -0.62
CA PHE A 183 9.73 -8.91 -1.85
C PHE A 183 9.13 -10.30 -1.58
N GLU A 184 9.61 -11.02 -0.57
CA GLU A 184 9.03 -12.30 -0.14
C GLU A 184 7.56 -12.15 0.27
N ILE A 185 7.22 -11.09 1.00
CA ILE A 185 5.82 -10.77 1.34
C ILE A 185 4.98 -10.55 0.07
N LEU A 186 5.52 -9.85 -0.95
CA LEU A 186 4.82 -9.65 -2.21
C LEU A 186 4.55 -10.98 -2.91
N VAL A 187 5.61 -11.76 -3.13
CA VAL A 187 5.52 -12.99 -3.94
C VAL A 187 4.77 -14.12 -3.24
N SER A 188 4.71 -14.12 -1.91
CA SER A 188 3.85 -15.07 -1.18
C SER A 188 2.35 -14.82 -1.39
N HIS A 189 1.95 -13.65 -1.92
CA HIS A 189 0.56 -13.28 -2.13
C HIS A 189 0.17 -13.10 -3.60
N CYS A 190 1.08 -12.65 -4.46
CA CYS A 190 0.80 -12.46 -5.89
C CYS A 190 2.05 -12.64 -6.76
N GLU A 191 1.84 -12.94 -8.04
CA GLU A 191 2.91 -12.91 -9.04
C GLU A 191 3.37 -11.47 -9.32
N VAL A 192 4.62 -11.33 -9.78
CA VAL A 192 5.13 -10.07 -10.32
C VAL A 192 4.89 -9.99 -11.82
N SER A 193 4.90 -8.79 -12.38
CA SER A 193 4.76 -8.61 -13.82
C SER A 193 5.89 -9.30 -14.61
N ASN A 194 5.57 -9.79 -15.81
CA ASN A 194 6.56 -10.44 -16.69
C ASN A 194 7.77 -9.53 -16.96
N ASN A 195 7.56 -8.21 -17.10
CA ASN A 195 8.64 -7.24 -17.30
C ASN A 195 9.59 -7.19 -16.10
N THR A 196 9.05 -7.25 -14.88
CA THR A 196 9.85 -7.29 -13.66
C THR A 196 10.63 -8.60 -13.56
N LEU A 197 9.99 -9.74 -13.86
CA LEU A 197 10.65 -11.04 -13.87
C LEU A 197 11.78 -11.11 -14.91
N GLU A 198 11.56 -10.59 -16.12
CA GLU A 198 12.58 -10.48 -17.17
C GLU A 198 13.76 -9.59 -16.74
N SER A 199 13.50 -8.46 -16.07
CA SER A 199 14.55 -7.60 -15.52
C SER A 199 15.36 -8.33 -14.44
N LEU A 200 14.70 -9.02 -13.51
CA LEU A 200 15.39 -9.79 -12.47
C LEU A 200 16.33 -10.85 -13.08
N ILE A 201 15.88 -11.53 -14.13
CA ILE A 201 16.68 -12.51 -14.87
C ILE A 201 17.85 -11.85 -15.61
N THR A 202 17.60 -10.75 -16.32
CA THR A 202 18.61 -10.05 -17.13
C THR A 202 19.70 -9.43 -16.28
N ASP A 203 19.32 -8.89 -15.11
CA ASP A 203 20.21 -8.23 -14.16
C ASP A 203 20.89 -9.21 -13.19
N ASP A 204 20.66 -10.52 -13.36
CA ASP A 204 21.20 -11.60 -12.52
C ASP A 204 20.95 -11.40 -11.00
N ASN A 205 19.73 -10.96 -10.65
CA ASN A 205 19.32 -10.75 -9.25
C ASN A 205 18.97 -12.08 -8.57
N ILE A 206 19.98 -12.94 -8.37
CA ILE A 206 19.84 -14.32 -7.90
C ILE A 206 19.02 -14.43 -6.61
N ASP A 207 19.27 -13.59 -5.61
CA ASP A 207 18.57 -13.68 -4.31
C ASP A 207 17.05 -13.47 -4.46
N TYR A 208 16.65 -12.54 -5.33
CA TYR A 208 15.23 -12.29 -5.63
C TYR A 208 14.62 -13.44 -6.44
N LEU A 209 15.37 -14.01 -7.39
CA LEU A 209 14.91 -15.15 -8.18
C LEU A 209 14.74 -16.41 -7.32
N GLN A 210 15.63 -16.65 -6.35
CA GLN A 210 15.49 -17.73 -5.37
C GLN A 210 14.17 -17.61 -4.61
N VAL A 211 13.89 -16.43 -4.07
CA VAL A 211 12.64 -16.17 -3.36
C VAL A 211 11.43 -16.33 -4.30
N TYR A 212 11.49 -15.79 -5.52
CA TYR A 212 10.41 -15.91 -6.48
C TYR A 212 10.07 -17.38 -6.81
N PHE A 213 11.09 -18.20 -7.09
CA PHE A 213 10.90 -19.61 -7.44
C PHE A 213 10.44 -20.47 -6.26
N VAL A 214 10.51 -20.00 -5.01
CA VAL A 214 9.86 -20.73 -3.90
C VAL A 214 8.33 -20.67 -4.02
N HIS A 215 7.79 -19.57 -4.55
CA HIS A 215 6.35 -19.32 -4.57
C HIS A 215 5.69 -19.60 -5.94
N HIS A 216 6.41 -19.36 -7.04
CA HIS A 216 5.81 -19.32 -8.38
C HIS A 216 6.59 -20.10 -9.43
N TYR A 217 5.84 -20.63 -10.40
CA TYR A 217 6.39 -21.07 -11.68
C TYR A 217 6.69 -19.85 -12.56
N ILE A 218 7.67 -19.97 -13.46
CA ILE A 218 7.83 -18.97 -14.51
C ILE A 218 7.12 -19.43 -15.79
N PRO A 219 6.52 -18.50 -16.57
CA PRO A 219 5.88 -18.83 -17.84
C PRO A 219 6.82 -19.54 -18.82
N SER A 220 6.27 -20.45 -19.64
CA SER A 220 7.05 -21.27 -20.59
C SER A 220 7.90 -20.44 -21.57
N PHE A 221 7.45 -19.24 -21.97
CA PHE A 221 8.24 -18.36 -22.82
C PHE A 221 9.51 -17.83 -22.12
N ILE A 222 9.46 -17.58 -20.81
CA ILE A 222 10.62 -17.20 -20.00
C ILE A 222 11.54 -18.41 -19.81
N GLN A 223 10.98 -19.60 -19.57
CA GLN A 223 11.78 -20.83 -19.50
C GLN A 223 12.54 -21.09 -20.81
N ARG A 224 11.91 -20.89 -21.96
CA ARG A 224 12.56 -20.98 -23.28
C ARG A 224 13.66 -19.94 -23.44
N HIS A 225 13.43 -18.71 -22.96
CA HIS A 225 14.45 -17.66 -22.98
C HIS A 225 15.68 -18.07 -22.16
N LEU A 226 15.47 -18.55 -20.92
CA LEU A 226 16.53 -19.08 -20.06
C LEU A 226 17.26 -20.27 -20.70
N ALA A 227 16.54 -21.22 -21.29
CA ALA A 227 17.18 -22.36 -21.96
C ALA A 227 18.01 -21.95 -23.19
N LYS A 228 17.60 -20.89 -23.89
CA LYS A 228 18.27 -20.42 -25.11
C LYS A 228 19.48 -19.51 -24.83
N HIS A 229 19.37 -18.67 -23.80
CA HIS A 229 20.28 -17.55 -23.52
C HIS A 229 20.79 -17.48 -22.07
N GLY A 230 20.13 -18.16 -21.13
CA GLY A 230 20.33 -17.98 -19.70
C GLY A 230 21.58 -18.69 -19.14
N ASP A 231 21.97 -18.23 -17.96
CA ASP A 231 23.03 -18.85 -17.15
C ASP A 231 22.59 -20.24 -16.68
N LYS A 232 23.50 -21.22 -16.80
CA LYS A 232 23.34 -22.56 -16.23
C LYS A 232 23.04 -22.52 -14.74
N LYS A 233 23.62 -21.57 -13.99
CA LYS A 233 23.33 -21.39 -12.57
C LYS A 233 21.86 -21.08 -12.31
N LEU A 234 21.30 -20.14 -13.07
CA LEU A 234 19.90 -19.74 -12.93
C LEU A 234 18.95 -20.86 -13.34
N LEU A 235 19.29 -21.59 -14.41
CA LEU A 235 18.56 -22.80 -14.81
C LEU A 235 18.58 -23.87 -13.71
N ALA A 236 19.75 -24.14 -13.11
CA ALA A 236 19.88 -25.11 -12.02
C ALA A 236 19.05 -24.70 -10.80
N LEU A 237 19.04 -23.40 -10.50
CA LEU A 237 18.30 -22.80 -9.39
C LEU A 237 16.78 -22.88 -9.59
N TYR A 238 16.30 -22.70 -10.83
CA TYR A 238 14.89 -22.96 -11.17
C TYR A 238 14.55 -24.45 -11.06
N VAL A 239 15.40 -25.33 -11.62
CA VAL A 239 15.21 -26.80 -11.60
C VAL A 239 15.33 -27.42 -10.21
N ASP A 240 15.93 -26.74 -9.25
CA ASP A 240 15.89 -27.17 -7.84
C ASP A 240 14.47 -27.07 -7.25
N LYS A 241 13.64 -26.16 -7.77
CA LYS A 241 12.29 -25.89 -7.26
C LYS A 241 11.19 -26.40 -8.17
N HIS A 242 11.36 -26.30 -9.48
CA HIS A 242 10.30 -26.56 -10.47
C HIS A 242 10.77 -27.34 -11.70
N PRO A 243 9.89 -28.18 -12.29
CA PRO A 243 10.14 -28.74 -13.60
C PRO A 243 10.15 -27.67 -14.70
N LEU A 244 10.99 -27.91 -15.72
CA LEU A 244 11.00 -27.17 -16.98
C LEU A 244 9.93 -27.72 -17.93
N SER A 245 9.40 -26.84 -18.79
CA SER A 245 8.48 -27.20 -19.85
C SER A 245 9.19 -28.02 -20.93
N ASP A 246 8.43 -28.84 -21.65
CA ASP A 246 8.93 -29.63 -22.77
C ASP A 246 9.70 -28.74 -23.77
N GLU A 247 9.20 -27.53 -24.07
CA GLU A 247 9.87 -26.60 -24.99
C GLU A 247 11.23 -26.12 -24.49
N ALA A 248 11.36 -25.86 -23.18
CA ALA A 248 12.65 -25.50 -22.59
C ALA A 248 13.60 -26.70 -22.61
N LEU A 249 13.12 -27.91 -22.29
CA LEU A 249 13.90 -29.14 -22.31
C LEU A 249 14.42 -29.46 -23.72
N PHE A 250 13.60 -29.33 -24.77
CA PHE A 250 14.05 -29.49 -26.17
C PHE A 250 15.21 -28.54 -26.51
N LEU A 251 15.15 -27.29 -26.04
CA LEU A 251 16.22 -26.32 -26.26
C LEU A 251 17.50 -26.69 -25.52
N LEU A 252 17.41 -27.16 -24.27
CA LEU A 252 18.56 -27.62 -23.51
C LEU A 252 19.25 -28.83 -24.17
N VAL A 253 18.48 -29.76 -24.73
CA VAL A 253 18.99 -30.91 -25.51
C VAL A 253 19.76 -30.42 -26.72
N ASN A 254 19.18 -29.50 -27.50
CA ASN A 254 19.83 -28.93 -28.69
C ASN A 254 21.11 -28.15 -28.35
N LYS A 255 21.16 -27.54 -27.17
CA LYS A 255 22.34 -26.80 -26.66
C LYS A 255 23.39 -27.71 -25.99
N GLY A 256 23.06 -28.97 -25.72
CA GLY A 256 23.96 -29.90 -25.03
C GLY A 256 24.16 -29.58 -23.54
N TYR A 257 23.19 -28.97 -22.86
CA TYR A 257 23.26 -28.65 -21.43
C TYR A 257 22.95 -29.90 -20.58
N LYS A 258 23.81 -30.90 -20.70
CA LYS A 258 23.65 -32.24 -20.10
C LYS A 258 23.58 -32.22 -18.59
N ASP A 259 24.31 -31.32 -17.95
CA ASP A 259 24.31 -31.10 -16.50
C ASP A 259 22.93 -30.66 -15.99
N ILE A 260 22.31 -29.67 -16.64
CA ILE A 260 20.96 -29.21 -16.29
C ILE A 260 19.92 -30.27 -16.62
N LEU A 261 20.04 -30.97 -17.76
CA LEU A 261 19.16 -32.08 -18.11
C LEU A 261 19.27 -33.24 -17.12
N LYS A 262 20.48 -33.55 -16.65
CA LYS A 262 20.71 -34.55 -15.61
C LYS A 262 20.03 -34.14 -14.31
N LEU A 263 20.22 -32.91 -13.88
CA LEU A 263 19.58 -32.36 -12.68
C LEU A 263 18.05 -32.47 -12.78
N HIS A 264 17.47 -32.02 -13.89
CA HIS A 264 16.03 -32.10 -14.11
C HIS A 264 15.53 -33.54 -14.12
N TYR A 265 16.23 -34.45 -14.81
CA TYR A 265 15.86 -35.86 -14.85
C TYR A 265 15.86 -36.49 -13.46
N LEU A 266 16.84 -36.18 -12.62
CA LEU A 266 16.93 -36.72 -11.25
C LEU A 266 15.81 -36.18 -10.35
N ASN A 267 15.38 -34.93 -10.53
CA ASN A 267 14.35 -34.31 -9.70
C ASN A 267 12.92 -34.63 -10.16
N TYR A 268 12.66 -34.62 -11.47
CA TYR A 268 11.30 -34.66 -12.02
C TYR A 268 11.11 -35.67 -13.16
N GLY A 269 12.17 -36.35 -13.61
CA GLY A 269 12.15 -37.17 -14.81
C GLY A 269 12.15 -36.33 -16.10
N ILE A 270 11.85 -36.99 -17.23
CA ILE A 270 11.70 -36.36 -18.54
C ILE A 270 10.50 -36.99 -19.27
N SER A 271 9.72 -36.15 -19.96
CA SER A 271 8.52 -36.59 -20.68
C SER A 271 8.84 -37.40 -21.93
N GLU A 272 7.92 -38.30 -22.32
CA GLU A 272 8.05 -39.09 -23.55
C GLU A 272 8.16 -38.22 -24.81
N ARG A 273 7.55 -37.03 -24.80
CA ARG A 273 7.66 -36.07 -25.90
C ARG A 273 9.09 -35.58 -26.08
N VAL A 274 9.76 -35.25 -24.97
CA VAL A 274 11.18 -34.88 -24.96
C VAL A 274 12.08 -36.01 -25.45
N LEU A 275 11.80 -37.24 -25.01
CA LEU A 275 12.53 -38.42 -25.46
C LEU A 275 12.32 -38.72 -26.96
N ALA A 276 11.09 -38.58 -27.46
CA ALA A 276 10.73 -38.87 -28.84
C ALA A 276 11.29 -37.85 -29.86
N TYR A 277 11.44 -36.59 -29.47
CA TYR A 277 11.95 -35.54 -30.34
C TYR A 277 13.39 -35.77 -30.78
N GLN A 278 14.20 -36.41 -29.93
CA GLN A 278 15.45 -37.00 -30.38
C GLN A 278 15.23 -38.47 -30.68
N ALA A 279 14.78 -38.77 -31.90
CA ALA A 279 14.66 -40.12 -32.46
C ALA A 279 15.96 -40.99 -32.37
N ASN A 280 17.06 -40.47 -31.80
CA ASN A 280 18.37 -41.09 -31.63
C ASN A 280 18.87 -41.21 -30.18
N LEU A 281 18.05 -40.95 -29.15
CA LEU A 281 18.42 -41.22 -27.75
C LEU A 281 17.69 -42.45 -27.17
N THR A 282 17.86 -43.61 -27.80
CA THR A 282 17.60 -44.92 -27.16
C THR A 282 18.39 -45.11 -25.86
N ARG A 283 19.36 -44.23 -25.57
CA ARG A 283 20.14 -44.16 -24.33
C ARG A 283 20.18 -42.74 -23.74
N PHE A 284 19.01 -42.12 -23.51
CA PHE A 284 18.95 -40.78 -22.88
C PHE A 284 19.76 -40.70 -21.58
N LYS A 285 19.65 -41.71 -20.69
CA LYS A 285 20.43 -41.81 -19.44
C LYS A 285 21.94 -41.72 -19.68
N SER A 286 22.45 -42.48 -20.65
CA SER A 286 23.86 -42.42 -21.06
C SER A 286 24.24 -41.04 -21.61
N TYR A 287 23.37 -40.40 -22.40
CA TYR A 287 23.63 -39.08 -22.96
C TYR A 287 23.82 -38.00 -21.89
N ILE A 288 23.04 -38.05 -20.80
CA ILE A 288 23.18 -37.17 -19.63
C ILE A 288 24.18 -37.69 -18.59
N GLY A 289 24.88 -38.80 -18.85
CA GLY A 289 25.90 -39.36 -17.95
C GLY A 289 25.31 -39.92 -16.65
N ILE A 290 24.18 -40.62 -16.75
CA ILE A 290 23.65 -41.52 -15.72
C ILE A 290 23.99 -42.94 -16.15
N ASP A 291 24.84 -43.61 -15.37
CA ASP A 291 25.21 -45.00 -15.62
C ASP A 291 24.02 -45.91 -15.27
N GLU A 292 23.66 -46.80 -16.20
CA GLU A 292 22.70 -47.88 -15.97
C GLU A 292 23.39 -48.99 -15.16
N THR A 293 23.68 -48.71 -13.89
CA THR A 293 24.18 -49.73 -12.95
C THR A 293 23.33 -49.71 -11.68
N ASN A 294 22.21 -50.41 -11.78
CA ASN A 294 21.59 -51.23 -10.73
C ASN A 294 20.53 -52.13 -11.39
#